data_AF-A0A699TFQ6-F1
#
_entry.id   AF-A0A699TFQ6-F1
#
_cell.length_a   1.000
_cell.length_b   1.000
_cell.length_c   1.000
_cell.angle_alpha   90.00
_cell.angle_beta   90.00
_cell.angle_gamma   90.00
#
_symmetry.space_group_name_H-M   'P 1'
#
loop_
_entity.id
_entity.type
_entity.pdbx_description
1 polymer ?
#
loop_
_entity_poly.entity_id
_entity_poly.type
_entity_poly.pdbx_seq_one_letter_code
_entity_poly.pdbx_strand_id
1 'polypeptide(L)'
;RGRRVRQQGWVLGHKEAVRRVLGYLPQEFGVYPKVSAEELLDHFATLKGIASGRERKEMVAALLHQTNLYDVRKKYVGGYSGGMKQRFGIAQALL
;
A
#
# COMPACT_ATOMS: atom_id res chain seq x y z
N ARG A 1 -27.67 12.28 -31.37
CA ARG A 1 -27.59 11.92 -29.93
C ARG A 1 -26.98 10.53 -29.82
N GLY A 2 -25.81 10.39 -29.20
CA GLY A 2 -25.18 9.08 -29.00
C GLY A 2 -23.85 9.23 -28.29
N ARG A 3 -23.86 9.21 -26.95
CA ARG A 3 -22.64 9.17 -26.14
C ARG A 3 -22.07 7.75 -26.20
N ARG A 4 -20.94 7.58 -26.87
CA ARG A 4 -20.14 6.34 -26.82
C ARG A 4 -19.01 6.57 -25.81
N VAL A 5 -19.20 6.10 -24.58
CA VAL A 5 -18.14 6.05 -23.56
C VAL A 5 -17.16 4.96 -24.01
N ARG A 6 -15.96 5.35 -24.44
CA ARG A 6 -14.85 4.44 -24.71
C ARG A 6 -14.30 3.96 -23.37
N GLN A 7 -14.62 2.73 -22.98
CA GLN A 7 -13.82 1.99 -22.01
C GLN A 7 -12.47 1.67 -22.67
N GLN A 8 -11.41 2.37 -22.29
CA GLN A 8 -10.05 2.03 -22.69
C GLN A 8 -9.37 1.32 -21.53
N GLY A 9 -8.78 0.17 -21.84
CA GLY A 9 -8.36 -0.84 -20.89
C GLY A 9 -7.21 -0.40 -19.99
N TRP A 10 -7.43 -0.50 -18.68
CA TRP A 10 -6.46 -0.14 -17.64
C TRP A 10 -5.70 -1.33 -17.04
N VAL A 11 -5.55 -2.45 -17.76
CA VAL A 11 -5.07 -3.70 -17.12
C VAL A 11 -3.67 -4.15 -17.56
N LEU A 12 -3.09 -3.59 -18.63
CA LEU A 12 -1.85 -4.16 -19.19
C LEU A 12 -0.56 -3.34 -18.99
N GLY A 13 -0.64 -2.08 -18.55
CA GLY A 13 0.55 -1.27 -18.22
C GLY A 13 1.07 -1.41 -16.79
N HIS A 14 0.29 -2.00 -15.89
CA HIS A 14 0.57 -1.98 -14.46
C HIS A 14 1.57 -3.04 -14.00
N LYS A 15 1.86 -4.10 -14.76
CA LYS A 15 2.80 -5.14 -14.28
C LYS A 15 4.21 -4.59 -14.07
N GLU A 16 4.68 -3.70 -14.94
CA GLU A 16 6.03 -3.10 -14.86
C GLU A 16 6.11 -1.95 -13.85
N ALA A 17 5.08 -1.12 -13.74
CA ALA A 17 5.02 -0.09 -12.69
C ALA A 17 4.88 -0.70 -11.30
N VAL A 18 4.04 -1.74 -11.18
CA VAL A 18 3.94 -2.59 -9.99
C VAL A 18 5.26 -3.31 -9.77
N ARG A 19 5.98 -3.81 -10.78
CA ARG A 19 7.36 -4.33 -10.63
C ARG A 19 8.42 -3.28 -10.33
N ARG A 20 8.21 -1.98 -10.57
CA ARG A 20 9.14 -0.92 -10.13
C ARG A 20 8.90 -0.50 -8.69
N VAL A 21 7.63 -0.51 -8.25
CA VAL A 21 7.25 -0.34 -6.84
C VAL A 21 7.55 -1.60 -6.01
N LEU A 22 7.32 -2.79 -6.58
CA LEU A 22 7.60 -4.10 -5.96
C LEU A 22 9.04 -4.59 -6.18
N GLY A 23 9.73 -4.15 -7.23
CA GLY A 23 11.09 -4.60 -7.61
C GLY A 23 12.20 -3.94 -6.80
N TYR A 24 11.84 -3.03 -5.91
CA TYR A 24 12.66 -2.60 -4.79
C TYR A 24 11.77 -2.37 -3.56
N LEU A 25 10.84 -3.30 -3.28
CA LEU A 25 10.53 -3.56 -1.87
C LEU A 25 11.87 -3.91 -1.25
N PRO A 26 12.36 -3.21 -0.20
CA PRO A 26 13.68 -3.51 0.37
C PRO A 26 13.75 -5.02 0.58
N GLN A 27 14.70 -5.65 -0.11
CA GLN A 27 14.79 -7.12 -0.23
C GLN A 27 14.85 -7.78 1.16
N GLU A 28 15.14 -6.98 2.18
CA GLU A 28 15.04 -7.30 3.58
C GLU A 28 14.04 -6.33 4.26
N PHE A 29 12.86 -6.81 4.68
CA PHE A 29 12.10 -6.12 5.75
C PHE A 29 12.90 -5.98 7.06
N GLY A 30 14.13 -6.53 7.11
CA GLY A 30 15.10 -6.42 8.18
C GLY A 30 15.54 -4.99 8.52
N VAL A 31 15.22 -3.98 7.70
CA VAL A 31 15.46 -2.56 8.05
C VAL A 31 14.39 -1.99 9.00
N TYR A 32 13.20 -2.59 9.07
CA TYR A 32 12.10 -2.16 9.95
C TYR A 32 11.50 -3.31 10.77
N PRO A 33 12.31 -4.06 11.53
CA PRO A 33 11.86 -5.29 12.20
C PRO A 33 10.81 -5.03 13.30
N LYS A 34 10.65 -3.78 13.73
CA LYS A 34 9.79 -3.37 14.85
C LYS A 34 8.81 -2.24 14.50
N VAL A 35 8.49 -2.06 13.22
CA VAL A 35 7.48 -1.08 12.77
C VAL A 35 6.25 -1.83 12.28
N SER A 36 5.07 -1.40 12.73
CA SER A 36 3.80 -1.98 12.31
C SER A 36 3.39 -1.52 10.91
N ALA A 37 2.43 -2.22 10.29
CA ALA A 37 1.95 -1.82 8.96
C ALA A 37 1.22 -0.47 9.00
N GLU A 38 0.48 -0.18 10.08
CA GLU A 38 -0.20 1.09 10.28
C GLU A 38 0.79 2.26 10.36
N GLU A 39 1.83 2.14 11.19
CA GLU A 39 2.86 3.17 11.35
C GLU A 39 3.66 3.38 10.06
N LEU A 40 3.98 2.31 9.35
CA LEU A 40 4.79 2.40 8.14
C LEU A 40 4.01 3.05 6.98
N LEU A 41 2.71 2.75 6.84
CA LEU A 41 1.84 3.44 5.88
C LEU A 41 1.59 4.90 6.27
N ASP A 42 1.39 5.21 7.55
CA ASP A 42 1.26 6.60 8.03
C ASP A 42 2.53 7.41 7.73
N HIS A 43 3.70 6.80 7.91
CA HIS A 43 4.98 7.41 7.57
C HIS A 43 5.08 7.71 6.06
N PHE A 44 4.77 6.75 5.19
CA PHE A 44 4.78 6.98 3.74
C PHE A 44 3.78 8.07 3.33
N ALA A 45 2.60 8.11 3.94
CA ALA A 45 1.59 9.12 3.64
C ALA A 45 2.06 10.53 4.05
N THR A 46 2.78 10.63 5.16
CA THR A 46 3.42 11.88 5.61
C THR A 46 4.48 12.34 4.62
N LEU A 47 5.34 11.43 4.14
CA LEU A 47 6.36 11.73 3.13
C LEU A 47 5.76 12.19 1.79
N LYS A 48 4.55 11.71 1.45
CA LYS A 48 3.79 12.16 0.27
C LYS A 48 3.08 13.51 0.45
N GLY A 49 3.22 14.15 1.62
CA GLY A 49 2.65 15.48 1.88
C GLY A 49 1.20 15.47 2.37
N ILE A 50 0.66 14.33 2.81
CA ILE A 50 -0.67 14.25 3.43
C ILE A 50 -0.59 14.79 4.86
N ALA A 51 -0.70 16.12 4.98
CA ALA A 51 -0.46 16.85 6.22
C ALA A 51 -1.57 16.65 7.27
N SER A 52 -2.82 16.46 6.83
CA SER A 52 -3.96 16.23 7.73
C SER A 52 -3.84 14.88 8.41
N GLY A 53 -3.59 14.89 9.73
CA GLY A 53 -3.47 13.66 10.52
C GLY A 53 -4.78 12.85 10.57
N ARG A 54 -5.94 13.49 10.46
CA ARG A 54 -7.24 12.79 10.43
C ARG A 54 -7.43 12.07 9.09
N GLU A 55 -7.24 12.79 7.98
CA GLU A 55 -7.36 12.25 6.63
C GLU A 55 -6.38 11.10 6.40
N ARG A 56 -5.14 11.26 6.87
CA ARG A 56 -4.12 10.23 6.80
C ARG A 56 -4.53 8.95 7.54
N LYS A 57 -5.04 9.07 8.77
CA LYS A 57 -5.54 7.91 9.54
C LYS A 57 -6.69 7.19 8.83
N GLU A 58 -7.65 7.94 8.30
CA GLU A 58 -8.78 7.39 7.55
C GLU A 58 -8.31 6.66 6.29
N MET A 59 -7.38 7.26 5.53
CA MET A 59 -6.80 6.67 4.33
C MET A 59 -6.01 5.39 4.63
N VAL A 60 -5.13 5.42 5.64
CA VAL A 60 -4.34 4.26 6.07
C VAL A 60 -5.26 3.12 6.51
N ALA A 61 -6.28 3.41 7.31
CA ALA A 61 -7.27 2.43 7.73
C ALA A 61 -8.00 1.81 6.53
N ALA A 62 -8.45 2.64 5.58
CA ALA A 62 -9.14 2.19 4.38
C ALA A 62 -8.26 1.26 3.52
N LEU A 63 -6.99 1.61 3.31
CA LEU A 63 -6.04 0.79 2.56
C LEU A 63 -5.76 -0.56 3.24
N LEU A 64 -5.64 -0.56 4.57
CA LEU A 64 -5.45 -1.79 5.34
C LEU A 64 -6.70 -2.68 5.31
N HIS A 65 -7.90 -2.12 5.27
CA HIS A 65 -9.13 -2.88 5.04
C HIS A 65 -9.17 -3.47 3.62
N GLN A 66 -8.91 -2.67 2.60
CA GLN A 66 -8.92 -3.10 1.19
C GLN A 66 -7.91 -4.23 0.92
N THR A 67 -6.78 -4.24 1.63
CA THR A 67 -5.73 -5.24 1.48
C THR A 67 -5.79 -6.38 2.50
N ASN A 68 -6.89 -6.47 3.27
CA ASN A 68 -7.09 -7.51 4.29
C ASN A 68 -5.89 -7.62 5.26
N LEU A 69 -5.47 -6.47 5.78
CA LEU A 69 -4.40 -6.30 6.77
C LEU A 69 -4.84 -5.53 8.02
N TYR A 70 -6.07 -5.01 8.05
CA TYR A 70 -6.54 -4.17 9.15
C TYR A 70 -6.46 -4.84 10.52
N ASP A 71 -6.88 -6.09 10.64
CA ASP A 71 -6.88 -6.80 11.93
C ASP A 71 -5.48 -7.09 12.44
N VAL A 72 -4.51 -7.19 11.54
CA VAL A 72 -3.10 -7.42 11.86
C VAL A 72 -2.25 -6.15 11.80
N ARG A 73 -2.86 -4.97 11.60
CA ARG A 73 -2.14 -3.73 11.26
C ARG A 73 -1.08 -3.30 12.27
N LYS A 74 -1.25 -3.69 13.53
CA LYS A 74 -0.34 -3.41 14.65
C LYS A 74 0.82 -4.41 14.76
N LYS A 75 0.76 -5.53 14.03
CA LYS A 75 1.85 -6.51 13.97
C LYS A 75 2.99 -5.94 13.14
N TYR A 76 4.23 -6.22 13.56
CA TYR A 76 5.41 -5.79 12.82
C TYR A 76 5.45 -6.41 11.42
N VAL A 77 5.74 -5.56 10.43
CA VAL A 77 5.80 -5.99 9.02
C VAL A 77 6.93 -7.00 8.79
N GLY A 78 8.00 -6.95 9.60
CA GLY A 78 9.04 -7.97 9.61
C GLY A 78 8.51 -9.40 9.85
N GLY A 79 7.48 -9.54 10.69
CA GLY A 79 6.83 -10.82 11.01
C GLY A 79 5.69 -11.22 10.06
N TYR A 80 5.47 -10.50 8.96
CA TYR A 80 4.46 -10.83 7.97
C TYR A 80 4.90 -12.03 7.12
N SER A 81 3.93 -12.89 6.79
CA SER A 81 4.14 -13.94 5.78
C SER A 81 4.40 -13.32 4.40
N GLY A 82 4.89 -14.11 3.44
CA GLY A 82 5.09 -13.61 2.07
C GLY A 82 3.84 -12.98 1.45
N GLY A 83 2.67 -13.63 1.62
CA GLY A 83 1.40 -13.08 1.13
C GLY A 83 0.96 -11.80 1.84
N MET A 84 1.22 -11.67 3.14
CA MET A 84 0.97 -10.42 3.88
C MET A 84 1.90 -9.29 3.41
N LYS A 85 3.18 -9.60 3.14
CA LYS A 85 4.16 -8.65 2.59
C LYS A 85 3.74 -8.17 1.19
N GLN A 86 3.23 -9.08 0.35
CA GLN A 86 2.68 -8.71 -0.96
C GLN A 86 1.47 -7.78 -0.83
N ARG A 87 0.51 -8.10 0.04
CA ARG A 87 -0.66 -7.24 0.28
C ARG A 87 -0.28 -5.89 0.87
N PHE A 88 0.74 -5.84 1.72
CA PHE A 88 1.29 -4.59 2.24
C PHE A 88 1.90 -3.74 1.12
N GLY A 89 2.67 -4.36 0.20
CA GLY A 89 3.17 -3.68 -1.00
C GLY A 89 2.06 -3.12 -1.89
N ILE A 90 0.92 -3.82 -1.99
CA ILE A 90 -0.27 -3.30 -2.68
C ILE A 90 -0.83 -2.07 -1.94
N ALA A 91 -0.96 -2.11 -0.61
CA ALA A 91 -1.43 -0.96 0.17
C ALA A 91 -0.52 0.26 -0.02
N GLN A 92 0.80 0.05 -0.02
CA GLN A 92 1.79 1.10 -0.27
C GLN A 92 1.69 1.69 -1.67
N ALA A 93 1.38 0.88 -2.69
CA ALA A 93 1.21 1.33 -4.07
C ALA A 93 -0.09 2.10 -4.32
N LEU A 94 -1.11 1.87 -3.49
CA LEU A 94 -2.42 2.55 -3.53
C LEU A 94 -2.47 3.84 -2.70
N LEU A 95 -1.56 3.97 -1.74
CA LEU A 95 -1.25 5.24 -1.07
C LEU A 95 -0.69 6.24 -2.06
#